data_AF-C4IE63-F1
#
_entry.id   AF-C4IE63-F1
#
_cell.length_a   1.000
_cell.length_b   1.000
_cell.length_c   1.000
_cell.angle_alpha   90.00
_cell.angle_beta   90.00
_cell.angle_gamma   90.00
#
_symmetry.space_group_name_H-M   'P 1'
#
loop_
_entity.id
_entity.type
_entity.pdbx_description
1 polymer ?
#
loop_
_entity_poly.entity_id
_entity_poly.type
_entity_poly.pdbx_seq_one_letter_code
_entity_poly.pdbx_strand_id
1 'polypeptide(L)'
;MKKWIVILLVEFLALMWIADFQASVIISFLWIILHEFSHILTAKRFGCTFNKINISIWGVKADLIDFDELLEKDKLVVYLAGPVFNITMSIVLFCLYSVFKLNYLKSSIIINLCLGAFNLLPAYPLDGARILEILLSKKFLYKKSKKITECISIIISGVLFILFNIMLLLHKVNISLFLASILMGYTTFLEKEKTMYIIMDDMIKKVRRLKKYNYMENKSISVYYKKGLVNVLTLVDKNKFNSFYILDDDMRLITIIHEDELIMALKEYGNITLEDYIKIRNNH
;
A
#
# COMPACT_ATOMS: atom_id res chain seq x y z
N MET A 1 -7.82 -2.59 9.17
CA MET A 1 -8.31 -3.61 10.13
C MET A 1 -8.00 -5.06 9.74
N LYS A 2 -8.10 -5.54 8.49
CA LYS A 2 -7.86 -6.98 8.15
C LYS A 2 -6.50 -7.38 7.53
N LYS A 3 -5.64 -6.45 7.11
CA LYS A 3 -4.54 -6.75 6.16
C LYS A 3 -3.19 -7.12 6.75
N TRP A 4 -2.82 -6.55 7.90
CA TRP A 4 -1.46 -6.63 8.41
C TRP A 4 -1.19 -7.88 9.25
N ILE A 5 -2.24 -8.42 9.83
CA ILE A 5 -2.31 -9.76 10.43
C ILE A 5 -1.94 -10.81 9.40
N VAL A 6 -2.46 -10.63 8.19
CA VAL A 6 -2.20 -11.53 7.08
C VAL A 6 -0.76 -11.37 6.59
N ILE A 7 -0.18 -10.16 6.59
CA ILE A 7 1.25 -9.94 6.29
C ILE A 7 2.13 -10.72 7.26
N LEU A 8 1.94 -10.48 8.56
CA LEU A 8 2.67 -11.14 9.64
C LEU A 8 2.49 -12.66 9.63
N LEU A 9 1.27 -13.16 9.41
CA LEU A 9 1.01 -14.60 9.28
C LEU A 9 1.68 -15.17 8.03
N VAL A 10 1.58 -14.50 6.88
CA VAL A 10 2.19 -14.96 5.62
C VAL A 10 3.71 -14.98 5.74
N GLU A 11 4.33 -13.95 6.29
CA GLU A 11 5.76 -13.89 6.55
C GLU A 11 6.19 -14.96 7.56
N PHE A 12 5.44 -15.12 8.65
CA PHE A 12 5.68 -16.13 9.67
C PHE A 12 5.59 -17.55 9.08
N LEU A 13 4.59 -17.83 8.24
CA LEU A 13 4.41 -19.11 7.57
C LEU A 13 5.45 -19.34 6.46
N ALA A 14 5.82 -18.29 5.72
CA ALA A 14 6.92 -18.32 4.75
C ALA A 14 8.30 -18.47 5.42
N LEU A 15 8.41 -18.18 6.71
CA LEU A 15 9.60 -18.45 7.52
C LEU A 15 9.58 -19.87 8.11
N MET A 16 8.42 -20.37 8.52
CA MET A 16 8.21 -21.79 8.84
C MET A 16 8.54 -22.70 7.64
N TRP A 17 8.44 -22.17 6.41
CA TRP A 17 8.82 -22.83 5.16
C TRP A 17 10.31 -23.19 5.05
N ILE A 18 11.21 -22.35 5.57
CA ILE A 18 12.66 -22.44 5.32
C ILE A 18 13.41 -23.03 6.52
N ALA A 19 12.80 -22.94 7.70
CA ALA A 19 13.48 -23.24 8.95
C ALA A 19 12.97 -24.55 9.55
N ASP A 20 13.63 -25.65 9.20
CA ASP A 20 13.39 -27.01 9.70
C ASP A 20 13.81 -27.20 11.19
N PHE A 21 13.70 -26.16 12.01
CA PHE A 21 14.14 -26.16 13.41
C PHE A 21 13.21 -25.34 14.32
N GLN A 22 12.85 -25.92 15.46
CA GLN A 22 11.98 -25.29 16.47
C GLN A 22 12.59 -23.98 17.04
N ALA A 23 13.92 -23.88 17.13
CA ALA A 23 14.63 -22.70 17.65
C ALA A 23 14.59 -21.48 16.71
N SER A 24 14.50 -21.71 15.39
CA SER A 24 14.45 -20.64 14.39
C SER A 24 13.13 -19.87 14.38
N VAL A 25 12.05 -20.45 14.91
CA VAL A 25 10.72 -19.81 14.95
C VAL A 25 10.70 -18.62 15.92
N ILE A 26 11.34 -18.76 17.09
CA ILE A 26 11.42 -17.68 18.07
C ILE A 26 12.30 -16.54 17.53
N ILE A 27 13.40 -16.90 16.89
CA ILE A 27 14.34 -15.95 16.28
C ILE A 27 13.66 -15.21 15.12
N SER A 28 12.88 -15.90 14.28
CA SER A 28 12.19 -15.26 13.17
C SER A 28 11.13 -14.27 13.65
N PHE A 29 10.37 -14.61 14.69
CA PHE A 29 9.42 -13.70 15.31
C PHE A 29 10.10 -12.43 15.87
N LEU A 30 11.27 -12.59 16.51
CA LEU A 30 12.07 -11.45 16.96
C LEU A 30 12.48 -10.54 15.79
N TRP A 31 12.93 -11.11 14.67
CA TRP A 31 13.31 -10.32 13.49
C TRP A 31 12.13 -9.61 12.84
N ILE A 32 10.94 -10.22 12.82
CA ILE A 32 9.74 -9.53 12.31
C ILE A 32 9.36 -8.35 13.23
N ILE A 33 9.46 -8.49 14.55
CA ILE A 33 9.22 -7.37 15.48
C ILE A 33 10.23 -6.24 15.22
N LEU A 34 11.50 -6.57 15.06
CA LEU A 34 12.55 -5.58 14.77
C LEU A 34 12.36 -4.91 13.41
N HIS A 35 11.90 -5.66 12.41
CA HIS A 35 11.50 -5.13 11.10
C HIS A 35 10.39 -4.08 11.24
N GLU A 36 9.29 -4.42 11.92
CA GLU A 36 8.20 -3.47 12.15
C GLU A 36 8.64 -2.26 12.99
N PHE A 37 9.52 -2.49 13.97
CA PHE A 37 10.10 -1.42 14.78
C PHE A 37 10.90 -0.43 13.91
N SER A 38 11.57 -0.91 12.86
CA SER A 38 12.29 -0.04 11.93
C SER A 38 11.35 0.90 11.16
N HIS A 39 10.17 0.42 10.74
CA HIS A 39 9.15 1.27 10.12
C HIS A 39 8.67 2.36 11.09
N ILE A 40 8.38 1.98 12.34
CA ILE A 40 7.91 2.90 13.38
C ILE A 40 8.96 3.98 13.67
N LEU A 41 10.23 3.59 13.84
CA LEU A 41 11.32 4.52 14.10
C LEU A 41 11.50 5.52 12.95
N THR A 42 11.38 5.03 11.72
CA THR A 42 11.52 5.85 10.52
C THR A 42 10.34 6.82 10.36
N ALA A 43 9.11 6.35 10.60
CA ALA A 43 7.92 7.20 10.59
C ALA A 43 7.99 8.31 11.66
N LYS A 44 8.51 8.00 12.85
CA LYS A 44 8.71 8.99 13.93
C LYS A 44 9.67 10.10 13.51
N ARG A 45 10.70 9.80 12.71
CA ARG A 45 11.63 10.82 12.17
C ARG A 45 10.94 11.79 11.21
N PHE A 46 9.88 11.37 10.53
CA PHE A 46 9.05 12.24 9.69
C PHE A 46 7.93 12.97 10.46
N GLY A 47 7.97 12.93 11.79
CA GLY A 47 7.04 13.63 12.65
C GLY A 47 5.68 12.94 12.81
N CYS A 48 5.54 11.67 12.42
CA CYS A 48 4.35 10.90 12.77
C CYS A 48 4.32 10.64 14.28
N THR A 49 3.19 10.96 14.92
CA THR A 49 3.03 10.69 16.34
C THR A 49 2.54 9.27 16.54
N PHE A 50 3.28 8.53 17.37
CA PHE A 50 2.91 7.20 17.80
C PHE A 50 1.77 7.33 18.83
N ASN A 51 0.59 6.77 18.54
CA ASN A 51 -0.57 6.88 19.42
C ASN A 51 -0.69 5.67 20.34
N LYS A 52 -0.97 4.50 19.77
CA LYS A 52 -1.24 3.28 20.53
C LYS A 52 -0.68 2.06 19.82
N ILE A 53 -0.18 1.12 20.62
CA ILE A 53 -0.05 -0.26 20.18
C ILE A 53 -1.45 -0.88 20.29
N ASN A 54 -2.18 -0.95 19.19
CA ASN A 54 -3.42 -1.71 19.13
C ASN A 54 -3.09 -3.19 19.02
N ILE A 55 -3.19 -3.88 20.16
CA ILE A 55 -3.10 -5.33 20.27
C ILE A 55 -4.52 -5.89 20.11
N SER A 56 -4.78 -6.58 19.01
CA SER A 56 -6.02 -7.31 18.78
C SER A 56 -5.74 -8.81 18.77
N ILE A 57 -6.79 -9.65 18.80
CA ILE A 57 -6.75 -11.13 18.70
C ILE A 57 -5.94 -11.63 17.49
N TRP A 58 -5.59 -10.72 16.59
CA TRP A 58 -4.92 -10.98 15.34
C TRP A 58 -3.49 -10.37 15.25
N GLY A 59 -3.04 -9.56 16.21
CA GLY A 59 -1.67 -8.99 16.22
C GLY A 59 -1.52 -7.62 16.89
N VAL A 60 -0.31 -7.07 16.80
CA VAL A 60 0.18 -5.83 17.44
C VAL A 60 0.37 -4.75 16.37
N LYS A 61 -0.24 -3.56 16.50
CA LYS A 61 -0.12 -2.47 15.52
C LYS A 61 0.21 -1.13 16.15
N ALA A 62 1.17 -0.40 15.59
CA ALA A 62 1.39 1.00 15.88
C ALA A 62 0.37 1.87 15.13
N ASP A 63 -0.61 2.45 15.82
CA ASP A 63 -1.42 3.52 15.23
C ASP A 63 -0.56 4.78 15.19
N LEU A 64 -0.08 5.10 13.99
CA LEU A 64 0.65 6.32 13.68
C LEU A 64 -0.35 7.37 13.20
N ILE A 65 -0.54 8.42 14.01
CA ILE A 65 -1.30 9.59 13.59
C ILE A 65 -0.49 10.29 12.47
N ASP A 66 -1.20 10.84 11.48
CA ASP A 66 -0.65 11.59 10.34
C ASP A 66 0.15 10.79 9.31
N PHE A 67 0.20 9.46 9.37
CA PHE A 67 0.90 8.65 8.36
C PHE A 67 0.35 8.89 6.94
N ASP A 68 -0.99 8.98 6.80
CA ASP A 68 -1.63 9.31 5.53
C ASP A 68 -1.32 10.73 5.05
N GLU A 69 -0.87 11.62 5.95
CA GLU A 69 -0.52 13.02 5.65
C GLU A 69 0.93 13.18 5.16
N LEU A 70 1.75 12.13 5.26
CA LEU A 70 3.11 12.14 4.71
C LEU A 70 3.11 12.30 3.18
N LEU A 71 4.14 12.98 2.66
CA LEU A 71 4.42 13.05 1.23
C LEU A 71 4.71 11.64 0.69
N GLU A 72 4.44 11.42 -0.60
CA GLU A 72 4.70 10.12 -1.23
C GLU A 72 6.18 9.69 -1.11
N LYS A 73 7.12 10.65 -1.16
CA LYS A 73 8.55 10.40 -0.97
C LYS A 73 8.86 9.89 0.44
N ASP A 74 8.26 10.49 1.46
CA ASP A 74 8.48 10.12 2.86
C ASP A 74 7.85 8.76 3.15
N LYS A 75 6.64 8.50 2.63
CA LYS A 75 5.99 7.18 2.70
C LYS A 75 6.85 6.10 2.07
N LEU A 76 7.46 6.39 0.92
CA LEU A 76 8.37 5.46 0.25
C LEU A 76 9.57 5.11 1.14
N VAL A 77 10.17 6.10 1.83
CA VAL A 77 11.27 5.86 2.77
C VAL A 77 10.81 5.01 3.95
N VAL A 78 9.61 5.27 4.49
CA VAL A 78 9.06 4.43 5.57
C VAL A 78 8.86 3.00 5.11
N TYR A 79 8.21 2.74 3.96
CA TYR A 79 8.02 1.36 3.46
C TYR A 79 9.33 0.65 3.10
N LEU A 80 10.38 1.38 2.74
CA LEU A 80 11.70 0.80 2.50
C LEU A 80 12.46 0.49 3.80
N ALA A 81 12.09 1.09 4.94
CA ALA A 81 12.83 0.97 6.18
C ALA A 81 12.97 -0.48 6.66
N GLY A 82 11.89 -1.25 6.65
CA GLY A 82 11.87 -2.67 7.02
C GLY A 82 12.80 -3.52 6.15
N PRO A 83 12.59 -3.57 4.83
CA PRO A 83 13.47 -4.33 3.95
C PRO A 83 14.94 -3.93 4.05
N VAL A 84 15.24 -2.63 4.14
CA VAL A 84 16.61 -2.12 4.31
C VAL A 84 17.17 -2.54 5.66
N PHE A 85 16.39 -2.49 6.74
CA PHE A 85 16.80 -2.98 8.06
C PHE A 85 17.19 -4.46 8.00
N ASN A 86 16.39 -5.30 7.35
CA ASN A 86 16.69 -6.72 7.26
C ASN A 86 17.94 -7.01 6.42
N ILE A 87 18.10 -6.35 5.27
CA ILE A 87 19.29 -6.51 4.42
C ILE A 87 20.55 -6.04 5.16
N THR A 88 20.49 -4.89 5.84
CA THR A 88 21.63 -4.37 6.60
C THR A 88 21.98 -5.26 7.79
N MET A 89 20.98 -5.76 8.53
CA MET A 89 21.20 -6.71 9.62
C MET A 89 21.78 -8.03 9.13
N SER A 90 21.38 -8.52 7.95
CA SER A 90 21.99 -9.71 7.37
C SER A 90 23.49 -9.54 7.11
N ILE A 91 23.91 -8.38 6.58
CA ILE A 91 25.34 -8.07 6.36
C ILE A 91 26.09 -8.03 7.69
N VAL A 92 25.55 -7.37 8.71
CA VAL A 92 26.15 -7.30 10.05
C VAL A 92 26.30 -8.70 10.67
N LEU A 93 25.26 -9.52 10.58
CA LEU A 93 25.27 -10.89 11.10
C LEU A 93 26.24 -11.79 10.33
N PHE A 94 26.42 -11.56 9.03
CA PHE A 94 27.42 -12.26 8.22
C PHE A 94 28.84 -11.95 8.69
N CYS A 95 29.16 -10.68 8.96
CA CYS A 95 30.44 -10.29 9.56
C CYS A 95 30.64 -10.88 10.96
N LEU A 96 29.59 -10.98 11.78
CA LEU A 96 29.69 -11.63 13.09
C LEU A 96 29.87 -13.15 12.97
N TYR A 97 29.22 -13.78 11.99
CA TYR A 97 29.33 -15.21 11.76
C TYR A 97 30.75 -15.62 11.33
N SER A 98 31.47 -14.78 10.57
CA SER A 98 32.84 -15.09 10.17
C SER A 98 33.81 -15.17 11.37
N VAL A 99 33.52 -14.43 12.44
CA VAL A 99 34.31 -14.42 13.69
C VAL A 99 33.87 -15.54 14.64
N PHE A 100 32.57 -15.62 14.97
CA PHE A 100 32.08 -16.49 16.05
C PHE A 100 31.60 -17.87 15.57
N LYS A 101 31.31 -18.04 14.28
CA LYS A 101 30.84 -19.30 13.64
C LYS A 101 29.67 -20.00 14.36
N LEU A 102 28.79 -19.23 14.99
CA LEU A 102 27.61 -19.77 15.69
C LEU A 102 26.48 -20.11 14.72
N ASN A 103 25.85 -21.27 14.88
CA ASN A 103 24.77 -21.73 14.00
C ASN A 103 23.53 -20.80 14.01
N TYR A 104 23.21 -20.18 15.15
CA TYR A 104 22.08 -19.24 15.25
C TYR A 104 22.27 -17.96 14.41
N LEU A 105 23.52 -17.53 14.21
CA LEU A 105 23.83 -16.39 13.32
C LEU A 105 23.57 -16.77 11.87
N LYS A 106 23.96 -17.99 11.45
CA LYS A 106 23.68 -18.52 10.11
C LYS A 106 22.18 -18.54 9.82
N SER A 107 21.36 -19.05 10.76
CA SER A 107 19.90 -19.02 10.62
C SER A 107 19.36 -17.60 10.54
N SER A 108 19.85 -16.68 11.37
CA SER A 108 19.41 -15.28 11.39
C SER A 108 19.74 -14.53 10.10
N ILE A 109 20.88 -14.81 9.46
CA ILE A 109 21.26 -14.24 8.15
C ILE A 109 20.23 -14.63 7.09
N ILE A 110 19.90 -15.93 7.00
CA ILE A 110 18.95 -16.45 6.02
C ILE A 110 17.56 -15.86 6.26
N ILE A 111 17.11 -15.86 7.53
CA ILE A 111 15.81 -15.29 7.92
C ILE A 111 15.71 -13.82 7.50
N ASN A 112 16.72 -13.00 7.79
CA ASN A 112 16.70 -11.58 7.42
C ASN A 112 16.71 -11.36 5.91
N LEU A 113 17.54 -12.10 5.15
CA LEU A 113 17.53 -12.01 3.69
C LEU A 113 16.18 -12.38 3.10
N CYS A 114 15.60 -13.49 3.57
CA CYS A 114 14.29 -13.95 3.11
C CYS A 114 13.20 -12.94 3.45
N LEU A 115 13.14 -12.44 4.69
CA LEU A 115 12.18 -11.41 5.08
C LEU A 115 12.32 -10.14 4.25
N GLY A 116 13.55 -9.63 4.07
CA GLY A 116 13.79 -8.42 3.28
C GLY A 116 13.42 -8.59 1.80
N ALA A 117 13.82 -9.71 1.19
CA ALA A 117 13.49 -10.01 -0.21
C ALA A 117 11.99 -10.24 -0.41
N PHE A 118 11.36 -10.96 0.52
CA PHE A 118 9.93 -11.24 0.47
C PHE A 118 9.13 -9.95 0.62
N ASN A 119 9.44 -9.08 1.58
CA ASN A 119 8.74 -7.81 1.73
C ASN A 119 8.94 -6.82 0.60
N LEU A 120 9.94 -7.01 -0.27
CA LEU A 120 10.08 -6.24 -1.51
C LEU A 120 9.24 -6.75 -2.68
N LEU A 121 8.60 -7.92 -2.56
CA LEU A 121 7.73 -8.43 -3.61
C LEU A 121 6.55 -7.47 -3.84
N PRO A 122 6.21 -7.15 -5.10
CA PRO A 122 5.10 -6.26 -5.45
C PRO A 122 3.73 -6.94 -5.33
N ALA A 123 3.50 -7.64 -4.22
CA ALA A 123 2.27 -8.37 -3.95
C ALA A 123 1.65 -7.90 -2.64
N TYR A 124 0.35 -7.62 -2.66
CA TYR A 124 -0.36 -7.41 -1.41
C TYR A 124 -0.31 -8.68 -0.56
N PRO A 125 -0.12 -8.54 0.76
CA PRO A 125 -0.18 -7.30 1.53
C PRO A 125 1.17 -6.62 1.85
N LEU A 126 2.26 -7.05 1.22
CA LEU A 126 3.66 -6.72 1.53
C LEU A 126 4.03 -5.24 1.26
N ASP A 127 5.15 -4.78 1.83
CA ASP A 127 5.65 -3.41 1.63
C ASP A 127 5.94 -3.07 0.17
N GLY A 128 6.43 -4.06 -0.59
CA GLY A 128 6.74 -3.95 -2.01
C GLY A 128 5.53 -3.57 -2.86
N ALA A 129 4.32 -3.98 -2.47
CA ALA A 129 3.10 -3.53 -3.12
C ALA A 129 2.89 -2.03 -2.93
N ARG A 130 3.11 -1.51 -1.72
CA ARG A 130 2.97 -0.07 -1.42
C ARG A 130 4.05 0.77 -2.09
N ILE A 131 5.28 0.25 -2.12
CA ILE A 131 6.40 0.83 -2.88
C ILE A 131 6.01 0.93 -4.35
N LEU A 132 5.50 -0.14 -4.95
CA LEU A 132 5.06 -0.13 -6.35
C LEU A 132 3.92 0.87 -6.59
N GLU A 133 2.92 0.96 -5.70
CA GLU A 133 1.84 1.94 -5.83
C GLU A 133 2.35 3.38 -5.88
N ILE A 134 3.28 3.73 -5.00
CA ILE A 134 3.91 5.06 -4.95
C ILE A 134 4.76 5.33 -6.20
N LEU A 135 5.47 4.32 -6.70
CA LEU A 135 6.25 4.47 -7.94
C LEU A 135 5.33 4.66 -9.16
N LEU A 136 4.22 3.93 -9.21
CA LEU A 136 3.24 4.04 -10.29
C LEU A 136 2.42 5.33 -10.20
N SER A 137 2.11 5.85 -9.01
CA SER A 137 1.37 7.12 -8.83
C SER A 137 2.11 8.33 -9.40
N LYS A 138 3.43 8.26 -9.56
CA LYS A 138 4.21 9.29 -10.27
C LYS A 138 3.86 9.41 -11.75
N LYS A 139 3.38 8.33 -12.39
CA LYS A 139 3.08 8.29 -13.84
C LYS A 139 1.60 8.09 -14.15
N PHE A 140 0.85 7.45 -13.26
CA PHE A 140 -0.54 7.06 -13.48
C PHE A 140 -1.45 7.60 -12.36
N LEU A 141 -2.75 7.72 -12.66
CA LEU A 141 -3.74 8.03 -11.63
C LEU A 141 -3.76 6.95 -10.56
N TYR A 142 -4.04 7.35 -9.31
CA TYR A 142 -4.11 6.44 -8.16
C TYR A 142 -4.93 5.17 -8.43
N LYS A 143 -6.12 5.31 -9.05
CA LYS A 143 -6.98 4.18 -9.43
C LYS A 143 -6.29 3.20 -10.40
N LYS A 144 -5.50 3.71 -11.35
CA LYS A 144 -4.77 2.89 -12.32
C LYS A 144 -3.55 2.23 -11.67
N SER A 145 -2.79 2.96 -10.86
CA SER A 145 -1.64 2.43 -10.10
C SER A 145 -2.05 1.27 -9.19
N LYS A 146 -3.17 1.43 -8.48
CA LYS A 146 -3.72 0.40 -7.63
C LYS A 146 -4.18 -0.82 -8.42
N LYS A 147 -4.89 -0.63 -9.54
CA LYS A 147 -5.33 -1.74 -10.41
C LYS A 147 -4.16 -2.54 -10.99
N ILE A 148 -3.06 -1.88 -11.37
CA ILE A 148 -1.84 -2.55 -11.84
C ILE A 148 -1.24 -3.39 -10.71
N THR A 149 -1.11 -2.82 -9.51
CA THR A 149 -0.57 -3.51 -8.32
C THR A 149 -1.43 -4.70 -7.93
N GLU A 150 -2.76 -4.58 -7.97
CA GLU A 150 -3.71 -5.67 -7.75
C GLU A 150 -3.50 -6.81 -8.76
N CYS A 151 -3.35 -6.48 -10.04
CA CYS A 151 -3.12 -7.49 -11.09
C CYS A 151 -1.81 -8.25 -10.86
N ILE A 152 -0.72 -7.54 -10.54
CA ILE A 152 0.58 -8.15 -10.22
C ILE A 152 0.47 -9.03 -8.98
N SER A 153 -0.25 -8.59 -7.94
CA SER A 153 -0.48 -9.36 -6.72
C SER A 153 -1.22 -10.68 -6.99
N ILE A 154 -2.24 -10.66 -7.85
CA ILE A 154 -2.98 -11.86 -8.27
C ILE A 154 -2.08 -12.81 -9.07
N ILE A 155 -1.25 -12.29 -9.97
CA ILE A 155 -0.30 -13.11 -10.74
C ILE A 155 0.67 -13.80 -9.78
N ILE A 156 1.26 -13.08 -8.83
CA ILE A 156 2.19 -13.64 -7.85
C ILE A 156 1.51 -14.70 -6.97
N SER A 157 0.32 -14.41 -6.46
CA SER A 157 -0.49 -15.38 -5.70
C SER A 157 -0.79 -16.63 -6.52
N GLY A 158 -1.16 -16.48 -7.80
CA GLY A 158 -1.41 -17.59 -8.71
C GLY A 158 -0.16 -18.43 -9.01
N VAL A 159 0.99 -17.80 -9.19
CA VAL A 159 2.28 -18.49 -9.37
C VAL A 159 2.64 -19.31 -8.13
N LEU A 160 2.46 -18.74 -6.93
CA LEU A 160 2.68 -19.47 -5.67
C LEU A 160 1.74 -20.68 -5.53
N PHE A 161 0.48 -20.53 -5.97
CA PHE A 161 -0.48 -21.64 -5.97
C PHE A 161 -0.10 -22.75 -6.96
N ILE A 162 0.36 -22.39 -8.17
CA ILE A 162 0.86 -23.38 -9.15
C ILE A 162 2.08 -24.10 -8.59
N LEU A 163 3.03 -23.36 -7.98
CA LEU A 163 4.21 -23.94 -7.36
C LEU A 163 3.84 -24.93 -6.24
N PHE A 164 2.84 -24.60 -5.43
CA PHE A 164 2.29 -25.52 -4.43
C PHE A 164 1.77 -26.82 -5.07
N ASN A 165 1.00 -26.74 -6.15
CA ASN A 165 0.47 -27.92 -6.85
C ASN A 165 1.59 -28.80 -7.44
N ILE A 166 2.65 -28.19 -7.97
CA ILE A 166 3.84 -28.93 -8.45
C ILE A 166 4.54 -29.64 -7.28
N MET A 167 4.71 -28.97 -6.15
CA MET A 167 5.35 -29.55 -4.96
C MET A 167 4.52 -30.68 -4.33
N LEU A 168 3.19 -30.57 -4.40
CA LEU A 168 2.26 -31.62 -4.02
C LEU A 168 2.46 -32.88 -4.90
N LEU A 169 2.65 -32.71 -6.22
CA LEU A 169 2.91 -33.80 -7.15
C LEU A 169 4.27 -34.49 -6.89
N LEU A 170 5.25 -33.74 -6.40
CA LEU A 170 6.58 -34.25 -6.03
C LEU A 170 6.63 -34.86 -4.62
N HIS A 171 5.48 -35.06 -3.95
CA HIS A 171 5.35 -35.52 -2.56
C HIS A 171 6.10 -34.67 -1.51
N LYS A 172 6.48 -33.44 -1.86
CA LYS A 172 7.08 -32.46 -0.95
C LYS A 172 6.01 -31.44 -0.56
N VAL A 173 4.99 -31.89 0.17
CA VAL A 173 3.84 -31.05 0.51
C VAL A 173 4.29 -29.86 1.34
N ASN A 174 3.95 -28.66 0.87
CA ASN A 174 4.31 -27.46 1.57
C ASN A 174 3.11 -26.56 1.88
N ILE A 175 2.60 -26.72 3.09
CA ILE A 175 1.37 -26.07 3.56
C ILE A 175 1.54 -24.55 3.62
N SER A 176 2.74 -24.02 3.87
CA SER A 176 2.95 -22.58 3.95
C SER A 176 2.79 -21.89 2.60
N LEU A 177 3.22 -22.52 1.50
CA LEU A 177 3.05 -22.01 0.13
C LEU A 177 1.56 -21.90 -0.24
N PHE A 178 0.78 -22.93 0.10
CA PHE A 178 -0.67 -22.91 -0.06
C PHE A 178 -1.29 -21.76 0.74
N LEU A 179 -0.95 -21.64 2.02
CA LEU A 179 -1.52 -20.63 2.90
C LEU A 179 -1.10 -19.21 2.47
N ALA A 180 0.16 -19.00 2.07
CA ALA A 180 0.65 -17.74 1.51
C ALA A 180 -0.12 -17.34 0.25
N SER A 181 -0.34 -18.28 -0.68
CA SER A 181 -1.09 -18.00 -1.91
C SER A 181 -2.53 -17.55 -1.63
N ILE A 182 -3.23 -18.24 -0.72
CA ILE A 182 -4.62 -17.93 -0.34
C ILE A 182 -4.70 -16.58 0.36
N LEU A 183 -3.80 -16.33 1.31
CA LEU A 183 -3.75 -15.11 2.10
C LEU A 183 -3.42 -13.88 1.25
N MET A 184 -2.48 -13.98 0.31
CA MET A 184 -2.21 -12.93 -0.68
C MET A 184 -3.41 -12.67 -1.59
N GLY A 185 -4.06 -13.73 -2.09
CA GLY A 185 -5.28 -13.61 -2.89
C GLY A 185 -6.41 -12.91 -2.12
N TYR A 186 -6.65 -13.33 -0.87
CA TYR A 186 -7.67 -12.77 0.02
C TYR A 186 -7.41 -11.30 0.34
N THR A 187 -6.17 -10.93 0.65
CA THR A 187 -5.83 -9.53 0.97
C THR A 187 -5.88 -8.61 -0.23
N THR A 188 -5.53 -9.12 -1.41
CA THR A 188 -5.71 -8.40 -2.67
C THR A 188 -7.19 -8.12 -2.93
N PHE A 189 -8.07 -9.11 -2.70
CA PHE A 189 -9.52 -8.91 -2.80
C PHE A 189 -10.04 -7.83 -1.84
N LEU A 190 -9.59 -7.86 -0.58
CA LEU A 190 -9.92 -6.83 0.43
C LEU A 190 -9.33 -5.44 0.11
N GLU A 191 -8.28 -5.35 -0.71
CA GLU A 191 -7.78 -4.06 -1.22
C GLU A 191 -8.71 -3.45 -2.25
N LYS A 192 -9.20 -4.27 -3.18
CA LYS A 192 -10.05 -3.83 -4.28
C LYS A 192 -11.29 -3.07 -3.81
N GLU A 193 -11.99 -3.58 -2.79
CA GLU A 193 -13.24 -3.00 -2.27
C GLU A 193 -13.07 -1.62 -1.61
N LYS A 194 -11.87 -1.26 -1.16
CA LYS A 194 -11.65 0.00 -0.41
C LYS A 194 -11.49 1.24 -1.28
N THR A 195 -11.37 1.08 -2.60
CA THR A 195 -10.89 2.16 -3.50
C THR A 195 -11.86 3.34 -3.63
N MET A 196 -13.18 3.12 -3.55
CA MET A 196 -14.17 4.20 -3.61
C MET A 196 -14.30 4.98 -2.29
N TYR A 197 -14.34 4.29 -1.15
CA TYR A 197 -14.55 4.91 0.17
C TYR A 197 -13.38 5.80 0.63
N ILE A 198 -12.16 5.53 0.16
CA ILE A 198 -10.96 6.30 0.52
C ILE A 198 -11.02 7.74 -0.01
N ILE A 199 -11.64 7.96 -1.19
CA ILE A 199 -11.64 9.28 -1.86
C ILE A 199 -12.40 10.34 -1.04
N MET A 200 -13.44 9.94 -0.30
CA MET A 200 -14.27 10.85 0.51
C MET A 200 -13.59 11.29 1.82
N ASP A 201 -12.84 10.40 2.47
CA ASP A 201 -12.11 10.70 3.72
C ASP A 201 -10.83 11.54 3.47
N ASP A 202 -10.31 11.52 2.24
CA ASP A 202 -9.04 12.15 1.88
C ASP A 202 -9.08 13.69 1.84
N MET A 203 -10.26 14.32 1.76
CA MET A 203 -10.37 15.80 1.74
C MET A 203 -9.85 16.46 3.02
N ILE A 204 -10.27 15.98 4.19
CA ILE A 204 -9.83 16.52 5.48
C ILE A 204 -8.29 16.42 5.60
N LYS A 205 -7.73 15.32 5.09
CA LYS A 205 -6.29 15.06 5.06
C LYS A 205 -5.55 15.98 4.08
N LYS A 206 -6.17 16.39 2.95
CA LYS A 206 -5.58 17.37 2.02
C LYS A 206 -5.43 18.75 2.67
N VAL A 207 -6.45 19.21 3.39
CA VAL A 207 -6.41 20.51 4.09
C VAL A 207 -5.26 20.54 5.11
N ARG A 208 -5.09 19.47 5.90
CA ARG A 208 -3.99 19.37 6.86
C ARG A 208 -2.62 19.36 6.19
N ARG A 209 -2.47 18.63 5.08
CA ARG A 209 -1.23 18.63 4.29
C ARG A 209 -0.87 20.01 3.75
N LEU A 210 -1.85 20.73 3.21
CA LEU A 210 -1.64 22.10 2.72
C LEU A 210 -1.11 23.00 3.85
N LYS A 211 -1.69 22.90 5.06
CA LYS A 211 -1.22 23.65 6.23
C LYS A 211 0.17 23.20 6.74
N LYS A 212 0.48 21.91 6.67
CA LYS A 212 1.75 21.35 7.14
C LYS A 212 2.93 21.71 6.24
N TYR A 213 2.73 21.66 4.92
CA TYR A 213 3.80 21.88 3.94
C TYR A 213 3.75 23.26 3.27
N ASN A 214 2.75 24.10 3.57
CA ASN A 214 2.51 25.42 2.97
C ASN A 214 2.29 25.44 1.44
N TYR A 215 2.26 24.27 0.79
CA TYR A 215 1.94 24.14 -0.63
C TYR A 215 1.27 22.79 -0.91
N MET A 216 0.58 22.71 -2.04
CA MET A 216 0.04 21.47 -2.58
C MET A 216 0.14 21.51 -4.10
N GLU A 217 0.59 20.41 -4.70
CA GLU A 217 0.61 20.29 -6.16
C GLU A 217 -0.81 20.32 -6.72
N ASN A 218 -1.03 21.04 -7.82
CA ASN A 218 -2.27 21.04 -8.56
C ASN A 218 -2.21 20.00 -9.71
N LYS A 219 -3.29 19.26 -9.91
CA LYS A 219 -3.50 18.39 -11.06
C LYS A 219 -4.70 18.88 -11.88
N SER A 220 -4.42 19.30 -13.10
CA SER A 220 -5.44 19.73 -14.05
C SER A 220 -5.76 18.61 -15.04
N ILE A 221 -7.04 18.29 -15.22
CA ILE A 221 -7.50 17.22 -16.12
C ILE A 221 -8.63 17.74 -17.01
N SER A 222 -8.48 17.59 -18.32
CA SER A 222 -9.54 17.89 -19.28
C SER A 222 -10.56 16.75 -19.34
N VAL A 223 -11.84 17.08 -19.23
CA VAL A 223 -12.95 16.11 -19.15
C VAL A 223 -14.03 16.48 -20.14
N TYR A 224 -14.53 15.48 -20.88
CA TYR A 224 -15.62 15.66 -21.82
C TYR A 224 -16.95 15.93 -21.10
N TYR A 225 -17.69 16.94 -21.54
CA TYR A 225 -18.90 17.47 -20.89
C TYR A 225 -20.06 16.46 -20.71
N LYS A 226 -20.14 15.38 -21.50
CA LYS A 226 -21.21 14.37 -21.31
C LYS A 226 -20.89 13.33 -20.24
N LYS A 227 -19.73 13.42 -19.58
CA LYS A 227 -19.33 12.43 -18.57
C LYS A 227 -20.10 12.65 -17.26
N GLY A 228 -20.53 11.56 -16.61
CA GLY A 228 -21.20 11.62 -15.30
C GLY A 228 -20.27 12.03 -14.16
N LEU A 229 -20.79 12.77 -13.16
CA LEU A 229 -20.01 13.30 -12.03
C LEU A 229 -19.25 12.20 -11.25
N VAL A 230 -19.86 11.02 -11.05
CA VAL A 230 -19.19 9.88 -10.37
C VAL A 230 -17.96 9.44 -11.15
N ASN A 231 -18.04 9.46 -12.48
CA ASN A 231 -16.90 9.06 -13.32
C ASN A 231 -15.77 10.10 -13.26
N VAL A 232 -16.09 11.38 -13.06
CA VAL A 232 -15.10 12.45 -12.83
C VAL A 232 -14.43 12.26 -11.48
N LEU A 233 -15.18 11.90 -10.42
CA LEU A 233 -14.64 11.62 -9.10
C LEU A 233 -13.55 10.54 -9.14
N THR A 234 -13.66 9.56 -10.05
CA THR A 234 -12.63 8.52 -10.21
C THR A 234 -11.29 9.03 -10.74
N LEU A 235 -11.24 10.25 -11.26
CA LEU A 235 -10.03 10.92 -11.74
C LEU A 235 -9.34 11.76 -10.64
N VAL A 236 -10.00 11.94 -9.49
CA VAL A 236 -9.44 12.67 -8.35
C VAL A 236 -8.17 11.97 -7.87
N ASP A 237 -7.07 12.73 -7.87
CA ASP A 237 -5.84 12.34 -7.23
C ASP A 237 -5.89 12.71 -5.76
N LYS A 238 -5.75 11.74 -4.87
CA LYS A 238 -5.79 11.98 -3.42
C LYS A 238 -4.61 12.81 -2.92
N ASN A 239 -3.51 12.90 -3.67
CA ASN A 239 -2.30 13.59 -3.24
C ASN A 239 -2.12 14.99 -3.81
N LYS A 240 -3.02 15.42 -4.68
CA LYS A 240 -2.98 16.71 -5.37
C LYS A 240 -4.32 17.42 -5.23
N PHE A 241 -4.32 18.74 -5.36
CA PHE A 241 -5.55 19.50 -5.55
C PHE A 241 -6.00 19.35 -7.01
N ASN A 242 -7.23 18.89 -7.27
CA ASN A 242 -7.68 18.59 -8.63
C ASN A 242 -8.56 19.71 -9.20
N SER A 243 -8.24 20.11 -10.43
CA SER A 243 -9.06 21.02 -11.25
C SER A 243 -9.48 20.29 -12.53
N PHE A 244 -10.76 20.33 -12.85
CA PHE A 244 -11.35 19.68 -14.02
C PHE A 244 -11.73 20.73 -15.07
N TYR A 245 -11.10 20.67 -16.24
CA TYR A 245 -11.38 21.54 -17.37
C TYR A 245 -12.41 20.86 -18.25
N ILE A 246 -13.63 21.39 -18.32
CA ILE A 246 -14.71 20.75 -19.05
C ILE A 246 -14.67 21.23 -20.49
N LEU A 247 -14.53 20.28 -21.41
CA LEU A 247 -14.42 20.53 -22.85
C LEU A 247 -15.66 20.04 -23.59
N ASP A 248 -16.06 20.80 -24.61
CA ASP A 248 -17.11 20.42 -25.56
C ASP A 248 -16.60 19.45 -26.66
N ASP A 249 -17.43 19.20 -27.67
CA ASP A 249 -17.08 18.38 -28.83
C ASP A 249 -15.95 18.97 -29.68
N ASP A 250 -15.76 20.30 -29.64
CA ASP A 250 -14.76 21.06 -30.40
C ASP A 250 -13.48 21.34 -29.58
N MET A 251 -13.29 20.67 -28.44
CA MET A 251 -12.18 20.88 -27.49
C MET A 251 -12.12 22.30 -26.90
N ARG A 252 -13.21 23.05 -26.95
CA ARG A 252 -13.30 24.38 -26.33
C ARG A 252 -13.63 24.25 -24.86
N LEU A 253 -13.01 25.09 -24.05
CA LEU A 253 -13.25 25.15 -22.62
C LEU A 253 -14.63 25.75 -22.34
N ILE A 254 -15.52 24.95 -21.76
CA ILE A 254 -16.83 25.41 -21.28
C ILE A 254 -16.65 26.06 -19.91
N THR A 255 -16.07 25.34 -18.95
CA THR A 255 -15.87 25.83 -17.58
C THR A 255 -14.80 25.01 -16.86
N ILE A 256 -14.40 25.48 -15.68
CA ILE A 256 -13.51 24.78 -14.75
C ILE A 256 -14.32 24.45 -13.49
N ILE A 257 -14.21 23.20 -13.05
CA ILE A 257 -14.77 22.70 -11.79
C ILE A 257 -13.63 22.25 -10.88
N HIS A 258 -13.67 22.68 -9.63
CA HIS A 258 -12.71 22.24 -8.61
C HIS A 258 -13.22 21.01 -7.83
N GLU A 259 -12.33 20.30 -7.15
CA GLU A 259 -12.70 19.05 -6.46
C GLU A 259 -13.75 19.21 -5.35
N ASP A 260 -13.77 20.35 -4.67
CA ASP A 260 -14.77 20.72 -3.68
C ASP A 260 -16.15 20.93 -4.31
N GLU A 261 -16.22 21.69 -5.41
CA GLU A 261 -17.43 21.88 -6.20
C GLU A 261 -17.98 20.55 -6.74
N LEU A 262 -17.11 19.68 -7.29
CA LEU A 262 -17.50 18.35 -7.77
C LEU A 262 -18.15 17.49 -6.67
N ILE A 263 -17.62 17.54 -5.46
CA ILE A 263 -18.13 16.75 -4.33
C ILE A 263 -19.45 17.33 -3.82
N MET A 264 -19.58 18.65 -3.76
CA MET A 264 -20.85 19.32 -3.42
C MET A 264 -21.93 18.97 -4.45
N ALA A 265 -21.61 19.06 -5.75
CA ALA A 265 -22.51 18.69 -6.83
C ALA A 265 -23.00 17.24 -6.72
N LEU A 266 -22.10 16.29 -6.42
CA LEU A 266 -22.46 14.89 -6.19
C LEU A 266 -23.37 14.68 -4.98
N LYS A 267 -23.18 15.48 -3.92
CA LYS A 267 -23.99 15.38 -2.69
C LYS A 267 -25.41 15.92 -2.90
N GLU A 268 -25.55 17.00 -3.67
CA GLU A 268 -26.83 17.66 -3.90
C GLU A 268 -27.64 17.01 -5.02
N TYR A 269 -26.99 16.67 -6.15
CA TYR A 269 -27.68 16.24 -7.36
C TYR A 269 -27.47 14.76 -7.71
N GLY A 270 -26.57 14.06 -7.00
CA GLY A 270 -26.21 12.68 -7.32
C GLY A 270 -25.42 12.55 -8.62
N ASN A 271 -25.54 11.40 -9.30
CA ASN A 271 -24.77 11.12 -10.51
C ASN A 271 -25.43 11.65 -11.80
N ILE A 272 -25.48 12.98 -11.95
CA ILE A 272 -25.87 13.64 -13.20
C ILE A 272 -24.68 13.80 -14.16
N THR A 273 -24.94 14.18 -15.41
CA THR A 273 -23.87 14.53 -16.37
C THR A 273 -23.26 15.90 -16.05
N LEU A 274 -22.01 16.13 -16.45
CA LEU A 274 -21.40 17.46 -16.34
C LEU A 274 -22.19 18.51 -17.15
N GLU A 275 -22.76 18.12 -18.30
CA GLU A 275 -23.63 18.98 -19.11
C GLU A 275 -24.85 19.48 -18.32
N ASP A 276 -25.57 18.57 -17.68
CA ASP A 276 -26.75 18.92 -16.88
C ASP A 276 -26.36 19.76 -15.67
N TYR A 277 -25.24 19.44 -15.03
CA TYR A 277 -24.72 20.23 -13.92
C TYR A 277 -24.37 21.66 -14.35
N ILE A 278 -23.72 21.84 -15.50
CA ILE A 278 -23.38 23.16 -16.03
C ILE A 278 -24.65 23.98 -16.32
N LYS A 279 -25.70 23.36 -16.87
CA LYS A 279 -26.99 24.03 -17.09
C LYS A 279 -27.62 24.51 -15.79
N ILE A 280 -27.60 23.69 -14.74
CA ILE A 280 -28.11 24.05 -13.42
C ILE A 280 -27.27 25.19 -12.81
N ARG A 281 -25.94 25.07 -12.88
CA ARG A 281 -24.99 26.06 -12.36
C ARG A 281 -25.17 27.44 -13.01
N ASN A 282 -25.45 27.50 -14.30
CA ASN A 282 -25.62 28.77 -15.02
C ASN A 282 -26.99 29.42 -14.81
N ASN A 283 -27.96 28.68 -14.27
CA ASN A 283 -29.31 29.18 -13.99
C ASN A 283 -29.46 29.77 -12.57
N HIS A 284 -28.39 29.76 -11.77
CA HIS A 284 -28.30 30.33 -10.42
C HIS A 284 -27.24 31.44 -10.38
#